data_AF-Q6ZYE0-F1
#
_entry.id   AF-Q6ZYE0-F1
#
_cell.length_a   1.000
_cell.length_b   1.000
_cell.length_c   1.000
_cell.angle_alpha   90.00
_cell.angle_beta   90.00
_cell.angle_gamma   90.00
#
_symmetry.space_group_name_H-M   'P 1'
#
loop_
_entity.id
_entity.type
_entity.pdbx_description
1 polymer ?
#
loop_
_entity_poly.entity_id
_entity_poly.type
_entity_poly.pdbx_seq_one_letter_code
_entity_poly.pdbx_strand_id
1 'polypeptide(L)'
;TKPSNCNGLKFEAKKLSPEMQTKLKKSWPDVESGNDTKFWEGEWNKHGKCSEQTLNQMQYFERSFAMWKSYNITEILKNASIVPHPTQTWKYSDIASPIKAVTKTTPLLRCKRDHPNKPE
;
A
#
# COMPACT_ATOMS: atom_id res chain seq x y z
N THR A 1 2.51 11.39 14.44
CA THR A 1 1.18 10.95 13.94
C THR A 1 1.07 11.32 12.47
N LYS A 2 0.39 10.51 11.64
CA LYS A 2 0.14 10.87 10.22
C LYS A 2 -1.18 11.67 10.13
N PRO A 3 -1.26 12.74 9.32
CA PRO A 3 -2.51 13.47 9.11
C PRO A 3 -3.64 12.55 8.64
N SER A 4 -4.85 12.79 9.14
CA SER A 4 -6.05 12.06 8.76
C SER A 4 -7.30 12.91 8.95
N ASN A 5 -8.35 12.61 8.18
CA ASN A 5 -9.67 13.25 8.23
C ASN A 5 -9.63 14.77 8.04
N CYS A 6 -8.69 15.26 7.22
CA CYS A 6 -8.59 16.68 6.90
C CYS A 6 -9.81 17.17 6.11
N ASN A 7 -10.10 18.47 6.18
CA ASN A 7 -11.09 19.11 5.32
C ASN A 7 -10.63 19.05 3.86
N GLY A 8 -11.58 18.92 2.93
CA GLY A 8 -11.30 18.80 1.50
C GLY A 8 -12.42 18.13 0.73
N LEU A 9 -12.28 18.03 -0.59
CA LEU A 9 -13.29 17.41 -1.46
C LEU A 9 -13.38 15.91 -1.21
N LYS A 10 -14.60 15.40 -1.13
CA LYS A 10 -14.83 13.95 -1.03
C LYS A 10 -14.41 13.25 -2.31
N PHE A 11 -14.13 11.95 -2.18
CA PHE A 11 -13.82 11.09 -3.31
C PHE A 11 -14.94 11.12 -4.36
N GLU A 12 -14.56 11.20 -5.62
CA GLU A 12 -15.46 11.04 -6.76
C GLU A 12 -14.88 10.03 -7.74
N ALA A 13 -15.48 8.84 -7.87
CA ALA A 13 -14.97 7.78 -8.74
C ALA A 13 -14.79 8.22 -10.21
N LYS A 14 -15.69 9.08 -10.70
CA LYS A 14 -15.63 9.67 -12.06
C LYS A 14 -14.38 10.53 -12.32
N LYS A 15 -13.68 11.00 -11.27
CA LYS A 15 -12.41 11.74 -11.41
C LYS A 15 -11.22 10.83 -11.67
N LEU A 16 -11.38 9.51 -11.54
CA LEU A 16 -10.39 8.53 -11.94
C LEU A 16 -10.66 8.08 -13.37
N SER A 17 -9.66 8.21 -14.24
CA SER A 17 -9.75 7.67 -15.60
C SER A 17 -9.91 6.13 -15.57
N PRO A 18 -10.54 5.52 -16.58
CA PRO A 18 -10.63 4.06 -16.68
C PRO A 18 -9.26 3.36 -16.65
N GLU A 19 -8.24 3.98 -17.24
CA GLU A 19 -6.85 3.50 -17.19
C GLU A 19 -6.31 3.50 -15.77
N MET A 20 -6.56 4.58 -15.01
CA MET A 20 -6.11 4.68 -13.62
C MET A 20 -6.83 3.67 -12.73
N GLN A 21 -8.13 3.46 -12.92
CA GLN A 21 -8.86 2.41 -12.20
C GLN A 21 -8.26 1.03 -12.48
N THR A 22 -7.89 0.74 -13.73
CA THR A 22 -7.24 -0.53 -14.10
C THR A 22 -5.87 -0.69 -13.42
N LYS A 23 -5.06 0.38 -13.37
CA LYS A 23 -3.78 0.40 -12.64
C LYS A 23 -4.00 0.14 -11.15
N LEU A 24 -4.96 0.81 -10.52
CA LEU A 24 -5.26 0.65 -9.09
C LEU A 24 -5.80 -0.73 -8.74
N LYS A 25 -6.64 -1.35 -9.57
CA LYS A 25 -7.09 -2.74 -9.35
C LYS A 25 -5.93 -3.73 -9.21
N LYS A 26 -4.82 -3.47 -9.90
CA LYS A 26 -3.61 -4.29 -9.81
C LYS A 26 -2.71 -3.88 -8.64
N SER A 27 -2.49 -2.58 -8.46
CA SER A 27 -1.49 -2.09 -7.51
C SER A 27 -2.01 -1.87 -6.09
N TRP A 28 -3.31 -1.66 -5.94
CA TRP A 28 -3.95 -1.25 -4.70
C TRP A 28 -5.37 -1.83 -4.55
N PRO A 29 -5.55 -3.16 -4.64
CA PRO A 29 -6.84 -3.81 -4.43
C PRO A 29 -7.28 -3.78 -2.97
N ASP A 30 -8.59 -3.92 -2.74
CA ASP A 30 -9.14 -4.30 -1.44
C ASP A 30 -8.98 -5.80 -1.23
N VAL A 31 -8.14 -6.18 -0.27
CA VAL A 31 -7.83 -7.58 0.07
C VAL A 31 -8.71 -8.14 1.20
N GLU A 32 -9.60 -7.33 1.78
CA GLU A 32 -10.49 -7.77 2.86
C GLU A 32 -11.92 -8.03 2.36
N SER A 33 -12.54 -7.05 1.70
CA SER A 33 -13.94 -7.16 1.25
C SER A 33 -14.10 -7.31 -0.26
N GLY A 34 -13.03 -7.11 -1.04
CA GLY A 34 -13.04 -7.16 -2.50
C GLY A 34 -13.71 -5.96 -3.18
N ASN A 35 -14.04 -4.89 -2.43
CA ASN A 35 -14.62 -3.67 -2.99
C ASN A 35 -13.58 -2.56 -3.12
N ASP A 36 -12.81 -2.64 -4.20
CA ASP A 36 -11.72 -1.72 -4.51
C ASP A 36 -12.14 -0.24 -4.45
N THR A 37 -13.27 0.11 -5.07
CA THR A 37 -13.73 1.52 -5.13
C THR A 37 -14.05 2.06 -3.74
N LYS A 38 -14.71 1.27 -2.89
CA LYS A 38 -15.01 1.67 -1.51
C LYS A 38 -13.73 1.82 -0.68
N PHE A 39 -12.74 0.97 -0.93
CA PHE A 39 -11.44 1.09 -0.28
C PHE A 39 -10.69 2.36 -0.71
N TRP A 40 -10.62 2.65 -2.02
CA TRP A 40 -10.02 3.89 -2.52
C TRP A 40 -10.72 5.14 -2.01
N GLU A 41 -12.06 5.11 -1.94
CA GLU A 41 -12.86 6.16 -1.32
C GLU A 41 -12.44 6.39 0.14
N GLY A 42 -12.32 5.32 0.93
CA GLY A 42 -11.89 5.39 2.33
C GLY A 42 -10.50 6.00 2.47
N GLU A 43 -9.53 5.55 1.66
CA GLU A 43 -8.16 6.05 1.68
C GLU A 43 -8.06 7.52 1.25
N TRP A 44 -8.79 7.94 0.20
CA TRP A 44 -8.85 9.36 -0.18
C TRP A 44 -9.48 10.21 0.91
N ASN A 45 -10.66 9.81 1.39
CA ASN A 45 -11.42 10.58 2.37
C ASN A 45 -10.70 10.69 3.72
N LYS A 46 -9.96 9.65 4.12
CA LYS A 46 -9.21 9.61 5.37
C LYS A 46 -7.83 10.23 5.24
N HIS A 47 -7.10 10.00 4.15
CA HIS A 47 -5.69 10.37 4.02
C HIS A 47 -5.42 11.30 2.83
N GLY A 48 -5.97 11.00 1.65
CA GLY A 48 -5.71 11.78 0.42
C GLY A 48 -6.03 13.26 0.52
N LYS A 49 -7.19 13.62 1.11
CA LYS A 49 -7.59 15.03 1.33
C LYS A 49 -6.56 15.85 2.09
N CYS A 50 -5.77 15.24 2.96
CA CYS A 50 -4.71 15.95 3.70
C CYS A 50 -3.57 16.46 2.80
N SER A 51 -3.49 16.00 1.55
CA SER A 51 -2.53 16.46 0.54
C SER A 51 -3.17 17.31 -0.57
N GLU A 52 -4.49 17.59 -0.49
CA GLU A 52 -5.28 18.18 -1.58
C GLU A 52 -4.78 19.56 -2.04
N GLN A 53 -4.12 20.30 -1.15
CA GLN A 53 -3.47 21.59 -1.49
C GLN A 53 -2.36 21.46 -2.53
N THR A 54 -1.82 20.25 -2.72
CA THR A 54 -0.69 19.97 -3.63
C THR A 54 -1.00 18.88 -4.67
N LEU A 55 -1.84 17.90 -4.30
CA LEU A 55 -2.20 16.77 -5.15
C LEU A 55 -3.72 16.65 -5.16
N ASN A 56 -4.34 16.88 -6.33
CA ASN A 56 -5.75 16.54 -6.50
C ASN A 56 -5.95 15.00 -6.44
N GLN A 57 -7.20 14.55 -6.40
CA GLN A 57 -7.52 13.12 -6.30
C GLN A 57 -6.79 12.26 -7.34
N MET A 58 -6.79 12.65 -8.62
CA MET A 58 -6.11 11.89 -9.66
C MET A 58 -4.60 11.81 -9.39
N GLN A 59 -3.96 12.94 -9.10
CA GLN A 59 -2.51 13.02 -8.83
C GLN A 59 -2.09 12.23 -7.59
N TYR A 60 -2.93 12.18 -6.55
CA TYR A 60 -2.69 11.35 -5.37
C TYR A 60 -2.60 9.86 -5.74
N PHE A 61 -3.55 9.37 -6.55
CA PHE A 61 -3.54 7.97 -6.99
C PHE A 61 -2.43 7.68 -8.01
N GLU A 62 -2.13 8.61 -8.92
CA GLU A 62 -0.98 8.49 -9.83
C GLU A 62 0.35 8.40 -9.07
N ARG A 63 0.55 9.27 -8.07
CA ARG A 63 1.75 9.25 -7.23
C ARG A 63 1.85 7.94 -6.46
N SER A 64 0.73 7.46 -5.92
CA SER A 64 0.68 6.20 -5.17
C SER A 64 1.02 5.00 -6.06
N PHE A 65 0.48 4.96 -7.28
CA PHE A 65 0.83 3.94 -8.28
C PHE A 65 2.31 4.01 -8.68
N ALA A 66 2.85 5.21 -8.91
CA ALA A 66 4.27 5.40 -9.21
C ALA A 66 5.17 4.89 -8.06
N MET A 67 4.77 5.13 -6.81
CA MET A 67 5.46 4.59 -5.63
C MET A 67 5.39 3.07 -5.58
N TRP A 68 4.23 2.46 -5.81
CA TRP A 68 4.08 1.00 -5.89
C TRP A 68 4.98 0.39 -6.97
N LYS A 69 5.09 1.04 -8.13
CA LYS A 69 5.91 0.57 -9.26
C LYS A 69 7.43 0.74 -9.03
N SER A 70 7.83 1.68 -8.17
CA SER A 70 9.25 2.07 -8.01
C SER A 70 10.14 0.95 -7.49
N TYR A 71 9.62 0.12 -6.58
CA TYR A 71 10.37 -1.00 -6.00
C TYR A 71 9.46 -2.22 -5.87
N ASN A 72 9.76 -3.27 -6.64
CA ASN A 72 9.07 -4.54 -6.51
C ASN A 72 9.62 -5.31 -5.30
N ILE A 73 9.03 -5.08 -4.13
CA ILE A 73 9.45 -5.70 -2.86
C ILE A 73 9.42 -7.23 -2.95
N THR A 74 8.44 -7.81 -3.66
CA THR A 74 8.34 -9.26 -3.87
C THR A 74 9.58 -9.82 -4.56
N GLU A 75 10.01 -9.20 -5.67
CA GLU A 75 11.20 -9.64 -6.40
C GLU A 75 12.49 -9.41 -5.60
N ILE A 76 12.57 -8.30 -4.84
CA ILE A 76 13.71 -8.04 -3.95
C ILE A 76 13.86 -9.16 -2.92
N LEU A 77 12.77 -9.57 -2.28
CA LEU A 77 12.79 -10.64 -1.28
C LEU A 77 13.04 -12.01 -1.92
N LYS A 78 12.43 -12.29 -3.07
CA LYS A 78 12.64 -13.53 -3.81
C LYS A 78 14.11 -13.72 -4.22
N ASN A 79 14.77 -12.66 -4.67
CA ASN A 79 16.21 -12.68 -5.00
C ASN A 79 17.10 -12.91 -3.77
N ALA A 80 16.60 -12.62 -2.56
CA ALA A 80 17.24 -12.98 -1.29
C ALA A 80 16.80 -14.36 -0.77
N SER A 81 16.14 -15.18 -1.60
CA SER A 81 15.57 -16.48 -1.24
C SER A 81 14.52 -16.42 -0.12
N ILE A 82 13.88 -15.26 0.06
CA ILE A 82 12.77 -15.05 1.00
C ILE A 82 11.47 -15.10 0.21
N VAL A 83 10.73 -16.19 0.37
CA VAL A 83 9.41 -16.40 -0.24
C VAL A 83 8.38 -16.71 0.85
N PRO A 84 7.10 -16.36 0.67
CA PRO A 84 6.07 -16.69 1.65
C PRO A 84 6.05 -18.19 1.97
N HIS A 85 6.00 -18.53 3.26
CA HIS A 85 6.00 -19.91 3.75
C HIS A 85 5.19 -20.00 5.04
N PRO A 86 4.40 -21.07 5.26
CA PRO A 86 3.49 -21.18 6.40
C PRO A 86 4.19 -21.28 7.77
N THR A 87 5.40 -21.84 7.81
CA THR A 87 6.11 -22.14 9.07
C THR A 87 7.54 -21.59 9.15
N GLN A 88 8.08 -21.09 8.03
CA GLN A 88 9.45 -20.58 8.02
C GLN A 88 9.43 -19.21 8.69
N THR A 89 10.41 -18.97 9.55
CA THR A 89 10.57 -17.67 10.19
C THR A 89 11.82 -17.00 9.67
N TRP A 90 11.79 -15.66 9.68
CA TRP A 90 12.92 -14.81 9.31
C TRP A 90 13.19 -13.83 10.43
N LYS A 91 14.46 -13.49 10.66
CA LYS A 91 14.80 -12.38 11.54
C LYS A 91 14.43 -11.08 10.85
N TYR A 92 14.23 -10.03 11.65
CA TYR A 92 14.01 -8.68 11.13
C TYR A 92 15.09 -8.28 10.11
N SER A 93 16.36 -8.57 10.41
CA SER A 93 17.50 -8.27 9.54
C SER A 93 17.42 -8.96 8.18
N ASP A 94 16.88 -10.18 8.13
CA ASP A 94 16.82 -10.99 6.92
C ASP A 94 15.88 -10.33 5.91
N ILE A 95 14.80 -9.70 6.37
CA ILE A 95 13.83 -8.97 5.54
C ILE A 95 14.30 -7.53 5.28
N ALA A 96 14.73 -6.82 6.32
CA ALA A 96 15.02 -5.39 6.21
C ALA A 96 16.27 -5.08 5.37
N SER A 97 17.30 -5.94 5.45
CA SER A 97 18.58 -5.73 4.76
C SER A 97 18.48 -5.77 3.23
N PRO A 98 17.88 -6.79 2.58
CA PRO A 98 17.74 -6.81 1.12
C PRO A 98 16.90 -5.64 0.60
N ILE A 99 15.83 -5.25 1.32
CA ILE A 99 15.03 -4.07 0.96
C ILE A 99 15.87 -2.79 1.06
N LYS A 100 16.64 -2.61 2.15
CA LYS A 100 17.52 -1.45 2.32
C LYS A 100 18.63 -1.41 1.26
N ALA A 101 19.18 -2.55 0.87
CA ALA A 101 20.24 -2.61 -0.13
C ALA A 101 19.80 -2.05 -1.49
N VAL A 102 18.54 -2.27 -1.87
CA VAL A 102 17.96 -1.78 -3.14
C VAL A 102 17.39 -0.37 -3.01
N THR A 103 16.57 -0.12 -1.99
CA THR A 103 15.87 1.18 -1.81
C THR A 103 16.74 2.26 -1.19
N LYS A 104 17.95 1.90 -0.72
CA LYS A 104 18.89 2.75 0.04
C LYS A 104 18.32 3.34 1.33
N THR A 105 17.15 2.86 1.77
CA THR A 105 16.44 3.36 2.95
C THR A 105 16.02 2.19 3.84
N THR A 106 16.06 2.36 5.16
CA THR A 106 15.60 1.33 6.09
C THR A 106 14.07 1.23 6.06
N PRO A 107 13.47 0.07 5.74
CA PRO A 107 12.02 -0.07 5.73
C PRO A 107 11.44 -0.15 7.15
N LEU A 108 10.20 0.32 7.31
CA LEU A 108 9.40 0.03 8.49
C LEU A 108 8.61 -1.27 8.26
N LEU A 109 8.90 -2.30 9.06
CA LEU A 109 8.16 -3.57 9.01
C LEU A 109 7.02 -3.55 10.04
N ARG A 110 5.82 -3.95 9.62
CA ARG A 110 4.65 -4.12 10.49
C ARG A 110 4.22 -5.58 10.47
N CYS A 111 4.07 -6.18 11.63
CA CYS A 111 3.62 -7.57 11.78
C CYS A 111 2.26 -7.61 12.47
N LYS A 112 1.40 -8.55 12.04
CA LYS A 112 0.24 -9.00 12.80
C LYS A 112 0.65 -10.28 13.51
N ARG A 113 0.47 -10.34 14.83
CA ARG A 113 0.70 -11.58 15.58
C ARG A 113 -0.54 -12.44 15.47
N ASP A 114 -0.37 -13.74 15.29
CA ASP A 114 -1.48 -14.67 15.45
C ASP A 114 -1.91 -14.65 16.91
N HIS A 115 -3.19 -14.36 17.11
CA HIS A 115 -3.81 -14.53 18.40
C HIS A 115 -4.30 -15.98 18.45
N PRO A 116 -3.89 -16.80 19.43
CA PRO A 116 -4.22 -18.23 19.46
C PRO A 116 -5.72 -18.55 19.53
N ASN A 117 -6.61 -17.55 19.65
CA ASN A 117 -8.04 -17.73 19.92
C ASN A 117 -8.98 -17.03 18.92
N LYS A 118 -8.60 -16.82 17.65
CA LYS A 118 -9.56 -16.37 16.63
C LYS A 118 -9.77 -17.48 15.58
N PRO A 119 -10.89 -18.23 15.65
CA PRO A 119 -11.25 -19.13 14.56
C PRO A 119 -11.53 -18.35 13.28
N GLU A 120 -11.19 -18.98 12.16
CA GLU A 120 -11.42 -18.56 10.78
C GLU A 120 -12.92 -18.39 10.46
#